data_AF-A0A4S9ZQN3-F1
#
_entry.id   AF-A0A4S9ZQN3-F1
#
_cell.length_a   1.000
_cell.length_b   1.000
_cell.length_c   1.000
_cell.angle_alpha   90.00
_cell.angle_beta   90.00
_cell.angle_gamma   90.00
#
_symmetry.space_group_name_H-M   'P 1'
#
loop_
_entity.id
_entity.type
_entity.pdbx_description
1 polymer ?
#
loop_
_entity_poly.entity_id
_entity_poly.type
_entity_poly.pdbx_seq_one_letter_code
_entity_poly.pdbx_strand_id
1 'polypeptide(L)'
;MVQIFGKESKKKGSSKTVDENADSTTEQANEKTDQDVQQEIQSIFRQITASVTFLPMLDGNCTFNVLVYADQDSEVPLEWGDSDAKDIQDAEKVQLRSFSTNNHKVDTLIGGMSVEKRRLPK
;
A
#
# COMPACT_ATOMS: atom_id res chain seq x y z
N MET A 1 -3.83 3.76 -0.88
CA MET A 1 -5.16 3.15 -1.12
C MET A 1 -4.97 1.65 -1.03
N VAL A 2 -5.73 0.95 -0.18
CA VAL A 2 -5.67 -0.51 -0.10
C VAL A 2 -6.66 -1.08 -1.12
N GLN A 3 -6.20 -1.95 -2.02
CA GLN A 3 -7.06 -2.61 -3.01
C GLN A 3 -7.35 -4.05 -2.55
N ILE A 4 -8.63 -4.43 -2.50
CA ILE A 4 -9.11 -5.78 -2.15
C ILE A 4 -9.58 -6.50 -3.41
N PHE A 5 -9.12 -7.75 -3.61
CA PHE A 5 -9.55 -8.59 -4.74
C PHE A 5 -10.57 -9.64 -4.29
N GLY A 6 -11.80 -9.60 -4.82
CA GLY A 6 -12.85 -10.60 -4.58
C GLY A 6 -12.88 -11.70 -5.66
N LYS A 7 -12.91 -12.97 -5.27
CA LYS A 7 -13.03 -14.15 -6.17
C LYS A 7 -14.38 -14.84 -5.92
N GLU A 8 -15.36 -14.67 -6.81
CA GLU A 8 -16.60 -15.47 -6.80
C GLU A 8 -16.43 -16.80 -7.56
N SER A 9 -16.86 -17.90 -6.94
CA SER A 9 -16.76 -19.27 -7.46
C SER A 9 -18.13 -19.79 -7.90
N LYS A 10 -18.29 -20.25 -9.16
CA LYS A 10 -19.46 -21.03 -9.61
C LYS A 10 -19.02 -22.33 -10.30
N LYS A 11 -19.38 -23.47 -9.69
CA LYS A 11 -19.27 -24.84 -10.24
C LYS A 11 -20.51 -25.19 -11.07
N LYS A 12 -20.33 -25.83 -12.24
CA LYS A 12 -21.20 -26.92 -12.75
C LYS A 12 -20.45 -27.71 -13.84
N GLY A 13 -20.36 -29.04 -13.71
CA GLY A 13 -19.48 -29.91 -14.53
C GLY A 13 -20.16 -30.74 -15.62
N SER A 14 -19.40 -31.64 -16.26
CA SER A 14 -19.76 -33.02 -16.68
C SER A 14 -18.77 -33.63 -17.71
N SER A 15 -18.10 -34.73 -17.32
CA SER A 15 -17.79 -36.00 -18.05
C SER A 15 -16.83 -36.16 -19.26
N LYS A 16 -15.80 -37.03 -19.06
CA LYS A 16 -15.08 -38.02 -19.96
C LYS A 16 -14.20 -37.49 -21.13
N THR A 17 -13.01 -38.02 -21.54
CA THR A 17 -12.25 -39.30 -21.39
C THR A 17 -10.72 -39.10 -21.59
N VAL A 18 -9.94 -40.12 -21.21
CA VAL A 18 -8.48 -40.40 -21.18
C VAL A 18 -7.62 -40.03 -22.41
N ASP A 19 -6.41 -39.48 -22.17
CA ASP A 19 -5.15 -39.87 -22.85
C ASP A 19 -3.91 -39.44 -22.02
N GLU A 20 -2.93 -40.33 -21.90
CA GLU A 20 -1.68 -40.18 -21.14
C GLU A 20 -0.60 -39.47 -21.98
N ASN A 21 -0.22 -38.22 -21.63
CA ASN A 21 1.16 -37.75 -21.81
C ASN A 21 1.44 -36.50 -20.96
N ALA A 22 2.65 -36.43 -20.43
CA ALA A 22 3.14 -35.49 -19.46
C ALA A 22 3.13 -34.03 -19.95
N ASP A 23 2.37 -33.19 -19.26
CA ASP A 23 2.85 -31.97 -18.58
C ASP A 23 1.67 -31.42 -17.80
N SER A 24 1.58 -31.79 -16.53
CA SER A 24 0.64 -31.18 -15.61
C SER A 24 1.17 -29.78 -15.30
N THR A 25 1.02 -28.83 -16.23
CA THR A 25 1.03 -27.40 -15.93
C THR A 25 -0.24 -27.10 -15.13
N THR A 26 -0.27 -27.64 -13.92
CA THR A 26 -1.20 -27.25 -12.89
C THR A 26 -0.85 -25.80 -12.61
N GLU A 27 -1.65 -24.88 -13.12
CA GLU A 27 -1.77 -23.51 -12.62
C GLU A 27 -2.24 -23.58 -11.15
N GLN A 28 -1.37 -24.09 -10.27
CA GLN A 28 -1.40 -23.69 -8.88
C GLN A 28 -1.05 -22.23 -8.91
N ALA A 29 -2.07 -21.38 -8.79
CA ALA A 29 -1.90 -20.02 -8.34
C ALA A 29 -1.05 -20.08 -7.07
N ASN A 30 0.26 -19.87 -7.23
CA ASN A 30 1.23 -19.99 -6.15
C ASN A 30 0.86 -18.89 -5.15
N GLU A 31 0.20 -19.29 -4.07
CA GLU A 31 -0.15 -18.37 -3.00
C GLU A 31 1.15 -17.79 -2.47
N LYS A 32 1.18 -16.47 -2.36
CA LYS A 32 2.37 -15.77 -1.92
C LYS A 32 2.65 -16.17 -0.48
N THR A 33 3.89 -16.60 -0.20
CA THR A 33 4.25 -17.05 1.14
C THR A 33 4.43 -15.87 2.09
N ASP A 34 4.26 -16.10 3.39
CA ASP A 34 4.52 -15.07 4.41
C ASP A 34 5.98 -14.58 4.35
N GLN A 35 6.92 -15.44 3.99
CA GLN A 35 8.32 -15.07 3.83
C GLN A 35 8.52 -14.06 2.71
N ASP A 36 7.85 -14.25 1.56
CA ASP A 36 7.92 -13.32 0.43
C ASP A 36 7.30 -11.96 0.81
N VAL A 37 6.14 -11.98 1.48
CA VAL A 37 5.49 -10.75 1.97
C VAL A 37 6.39 -10.00 2.95
N GLN A 38 7.02 -10.70 3.90
CA GLN A 38 7.94 -10.08 4.85
C GLN A 38 9.15 -9.46 4.16
N GLN A 39 9.72 -10.11 3.15
CA GLN A 39 10.84 -9.56 2.38
C GLN A 39 10.45 -8.27 1.66
N GLU A 40 9.24 -8.20 1.07
CA GLU A 40 8.73 -6.97 0.46
C GLU A 40 8.53 -5.85 1.49
N ILE A 41 7.94 -6.17 2.66
CA ILE A 41 7.76 -5.20 3.75
C ILE A 41 9.13 -4.66 4.23
N GLN A 42 10.12 -5.53 4.43
CA GLN A 42 11.47 -5.12 4.80
C GLN A 42 12.10 -4.20 3.74
N SER A 43 11.89 -4.53 2.46
CA SER A 43 12.36 -3.67 1.37
C SER A 43 11.73 -2.28 1.42
N ILE A 44 10.46 -2.18 1.80
CA ILE A 44 9.76 -0.88 1.91
C ILE A 44 10.32 -0.08 3.10
N PHE A 45 10.54 -0.70 4.25
CA PHE A 45 11.18 -0.02 5.39
C PHE A 45 12.55 0.55 5.01
N ARG A 46 13.36 -0.20 4.26
CA ARG A 46 14.65 0.30 3.76
C ARG A 46 14.48 1.51 2.83
N GLN A 47 13.45 1.52 1.98
CA GLN A 47 13.16 2.66 1.12
C GLN A 47 12.65 3.87 1.89
N ILE A 48 11.82 3.67 2.92
CA ILE A 48 11.38 4.74 3.82
C ILE A 48 12.60 5.38 4.48
N THR A 49 13.49 4.59 5.08
CA THR A 49 14.72 5.12 5.69
C THR A 49 15.62 5.83 4.67
N ALA A 50 15.77 5.26 3.46
CA ALA A 50 16.53 5.90 2.39
C ALA A 50 15.90 7.21 1.90
N SER A 51 14.57 7.32 1.91
CA SER A 51 13.87 8.54 1.47
C SER A 51 14.25 9.75 2.32
N VAL A 52 14.58 9.55 3.60
CA VAL A 52 14.98 10.62 4.54
C VAL A 52 16.18 11.41 4.03
N THR A 53 17.08 10.80 3.23
CA THR A 53 18.26 11.50 2.69
C THR A 53 17.93 12.53 1.62
N PHE A 54 16.73 12.46 1.05
CA PHE A 54 16.23 13.39 0.03
C PHE A 54 15.24 14.39 0.59
N LEU A 55 14.84 14.23 1.86
CA LEU A 55 13.92 15.14 2.52
C LEU A 55 14.69 16.34 3.09
N PRO A 56 14.09 17.54 3.04
CA PRO A 56 14.69 18.71 3.65
C PRO A 56 14.75 18.55 5.18
N MET A 57 15.78 19.13 5.82
CA MET A 57 15.85 19.14 7.28
C MET A 57 14.64 19.84 7.89
N LEU A 58 14.01 19.22 8.88
CA LEU A 58 12.93 19.82 9.64
C LEU A 58 13.54 20.60 10.82
N ASP A 59 13.25 21.90 10.88
CA ASP A 59 13.73 22.77 11.95
C ASP A 59 12.72 22.75 13.11
N GLY A 60 13.20 22.53 14.34
CA GLY A 60 12.39 22.59 15.57
C GLY A 60 11.60 21.31 15.88
N ASN A 61 10.78 21.39 16.94
CA ASN A 61 9.96 20.27 17.40
C ASN A 61 8.78 20.06 16.45
N CYS A 62 8.73 18.88 15.83
CA CYS A 62 7.62 18.46 14.99
C CYS A 62 6.67 17.53 15.76
N THR A 63 5.37 17.68 15.53
CA THR A 63 4.36 16.68 15.88
C THR A 63 3.94 15.94 14.61
N PHE A 64 3.36 14.76 14.76
CA PHE A 64 2.77 14.01 13.65
C PHE A 64 1.34 13.63 13.97
N ASN A 65 0.52 13.50 12.94
CA ASN A 65 -0.86 13.04 13.04
C ASN A 65 -1.03 11.81 12.15
N VAL A 66 -1.98 10.94 12.48
CA VAL A 66 -2.36 9.79 11.68
C VAL A 66 -3.78 10.01 11.20
N LEU A 67 -3.99 9.93 9.89
CA LEU A 67 -5.30 10.09 9.26
C LEU A 67 -5.66 8.79 8.55
N VAL A 68 -6.92 8.39 8.64
CA VAL A 68 -7.48 7.22 7.98
C VAL A 68 -8.66 7.66 7.14
N TYR A 69 -8.64 7.29 5.87
CA TYR A 69 -9.79 7.43 4.99
C TYR A 69 -10.57 6.12 5.04
N ALA A 70 -11.80 6.20 5.51
CA ALA A 70 -12.74 5.08 5.61
C ALA A 70 -14.03 5.41 4.83
N ASP A 71 -14.86 4.39 4.62
CA ASP A 71 -16.16 4.58 4.00
C ASP A 71 -17.06 5.43 4.91
N GLN A 72 -17.97 6.22 4.32
CA GLN A 72 -18.79 7.21 5.06
C GLN A 72 -19.69 6.59 6.12
N ASP A 73 -20.00 5.30 6.00
CA ASP A 73 -20.83 4.51 6.91
C ASP A 73 -20.00 3.65 7.88
N SER A 74 -18.68 3.81 7.90
CA SER A 74 -17.81 3.12 8.86
C SER A 74 -18.04 3.61 10.28
N GLU A 75 -18.09 2.69 11.23
CA GLU A 75 -18.17 3.01 12.65
C GLU A 75 -16.88 3.70 13.12
N VAL A 76 -17.00 4.92 13.65
CA VAL A 76 -15.87 5.70 14.16
C VAL A 76 -15.64 5.36 15.63
N PRO A 77 -14.48 4.80 16.01
CA PRO A 77 -14.19 4.52 17.42
C PRO A 77 -14.14 5.81 18.25
N LEU A 78 -14.42 5.70 19.56
CA LEU A 78 -14.49 6.86 20.46
C LEU A 78 -13.22 7.73 20.48
N GLU A 79 -12.05 7.12 20.30
CA GLU A 79 -10.74 7.79 20.30
C GLU A 79 -10.41 8.49 18.96
N TRP A 80 -11.27 8.35 17.95
CA TRP A 80 -11.11 8.95 16.62
C TRP A 80 -12.19 10.00 16.37
N GLY A 81 -11.86 10.99 15.55
CA GLY A 81 -12.80 12.03 15.14
C GLY A 81 -12.57 12.46 13.70
N ASP A 82 -13.59 13.10 13.11
CA ASP A 82 -13.52 13.58 11.73
C ASP A 82 -12.42 14.63 11.55
N SER A 83 -11.72 14.57 10.41
CA SER A 83 -10.65 15.50 10.07
C SER A 83 -10.67 15.88 8.59
N ASP A 84 -10.17 17.07 8.29
CA ASP A 84 -9.87 17.47 6.91
C ASP A 84 -8.73 16.62 6.34
N ALA A 85 -8.62 16.55 5.01
CA ALA A 85 -7.60 15.77 4.29
C ALA A 85 -6.13 16.14 4.58
N LYS A 86 -5.88 17.30 5.22
CA LYS A 86 -4.54 17.88 5.53
C LYS A 86 -3.54 17.77 4.37
N ASP A 87 -4.03 17.90 3.14
CA ASP A 87 -3.21 17.79 1.94
C ASP A 87 -2.16 18.91 1.86
N ILE A 88 -0.96 18.55 1.42
CA ILE A 88 0.12 19.50 1.15
C ILE A 88 -0.03 20.00 -0.30
N GLN A 89 -0.22 21.30 -0.46
CA GLN A 89 -0.30 21.94 -1.77
C GLN A 89 1.03 21.82 -2.52
N ASP A 90 0.97 21.46 -3.80
CA ASP A 90 2.13 21.26 -4.68
C ASP A 90 3.22 20.35 -4.09
N ALA A 91 2.82 19.33 -3.34
CA ALA A 91 3.76 18.37 -2.78
C ALA A 91 4.54 17.65 -3.89
N GLU A 92 5.86 17.59 -3.72
CA GLU A 92 6.67 16.65 -4.48
C GLU A 92 6.39 15.24 -3.96
N LYS A 93 5.97 14.35 -4.87
CA LYS A 93 5.48 13.02 -4.55
C LYS A 93 6.42 11.96 -5.09
N VAL A 94 6.86 11.06 -4.22
CA VAL A 94 7.69 9.91 -4.58
C VAL A 94 6.93 8.64 -4.23
N GLN A 95 6.65 7.83 -5.25
CA GLN A 95 6.04 6.52 -5.10
C GLN A 95 7.12 5.51 -4.69
N LEU A 96 6.92 4.83 -3.56
CA LEU A 96 7.76 3.73 -3.13
C LEU A 96 7.22 2.40 -3.68
N ARG A 97 7.99 1.33 -3.47
CA ARG A 97 7.52 -0.03 -3.78
C ARG A 97 6.24 -0.32 -3.00
N SER A 98 5.34 -1.02 -3.67
CA SER A 98 4.16 -1.62 -3.06
C SER A 98 4.47 -3.05 -2.62
N PHE A 99 3.73 -3.54 -1.64
CA PHE A 99 3.66 -4.96 -1.34
C PHE A 99 2.22 -5.43 -1.42
N SER A 100 2.04 -6.74 -1.58
CA SER A 100 0.71 -7.35 -1.53
C SER A 100 0.73 -8.66 -0.78
N THR A 101 -0.40 -8.96 -0.13
CA THR A 101 -0.75 -10.30 0.34
C THR A 101 -1.66 -10.95 -0.70
N ASN A 102 -2.20 -12.13 -0.38
CA ASN A 102 -3.20 -12.79 -1.23
C ASN A 102 -4.53 -12.02 -1.32
N ASN A 103 -4.77 -11.07 -0.40
CA ASN A 103 -6.05 -10.36 -0.28
C ASN A 103 -5.94 -8.85 -0.50
N HIS A 104 -4.81 -8.25 -0.11
CA HIS A 104 -4.65 -6.81 -0.04
C HIS A 104 -3.39 -6.37 -0.76
N LYS A 105 -3.48 -5.27 -1.51
CA LYS A 105 -2.31 -4.54 -2.00
C LYS A 105 -2.15 -3.23 -1.24
N VAL A 106 -0.92 -2.93 -0.84
CA VAL A 106 -0.56 -1.69 -0.14
C VAL A 106 0.45 -0.93 -1.00
N ASP A 107 0.02 0.23 -1.49
CA ASP A 107 0.87 1.21 -2.16
C ASP A 107 1.34 2.27 -1.15
N THR A 108 2.61 2.69 -1.25
CA THR A 108 3.20 3.71 -0.37
C THR A 108 3.68 4.92 -1.17
N LEU A 109 3.23 6.10 -0.76
CA LEU A 109 3.56 7.38 -1.39
C LEU A 109 4.09 8.32 -0.30
N ILE A 110 5.20 8.99 -0.58
CA ILE A 110 5.75 10.04 0.29
C ILE A 110 5.58 11.37 -0.43
N GLY A 111 4.94 12.33 0.24
CA GLY A 111 4.75 13.69 -0.24
C GLY A 111 5.40 14.70 0.71
N GLY A 112 6.17 15.65 0.17
CA GLY A 112 6.82 16.69 0.97
C GLY A 112 6.81 18.04 0.27
N MET A 113 6.95 19.11 1.06
CA MET A 113 7.21 20.44 0.50
C MET A 113 8.64 20.50 -0.03
N SER A 114 8.80 20.94 -1.27
CA SER A 114 10.13 21.14 -1.86
C SER A 114 10.90 22.26 -1.14
N VAL A 115 12.23 22.10 -1.02
CA VAL A 115 13.12 22.99 -0.25
C VAL A 115 12.96 24.47 -0.65
N GLU A 116 12.81 24.70 -1.96
CA GLU A 116 12.69 26.05 -2.55
C GLU A 116 11.42 26.79 -2.09
N LYS A 117 10.31 26.06 -1.90
CA LYS A 117 9.01 26.65 -1.53
C LYS A 117 8.85 26.95 -0.05
N ARG A 118 9.72 26.42 0.83
CA ARG A 118 9.71 26.78 2.27
C ARG A 118 10.24 28.17 2.57
N ARG A 119 10.90 28.83 1.60
CA ARG A 119 11.57 30.13 1.79
C ARG A 119 10.75 31.35 1.40
N LEU A 120 9.50 31.16 0.95
CA LEU A 120 8.59 32.27 0.62
C LEU A 120 7.95 32.83 1.90
N PRO A 121 8.05 34.14 2.17
CA PRO A 121 7.31 34.76 3.26
C PRO A 121 5.80 34.75 2.94
N LYS A 122 4.99 34.56 3.99
CA LYS A 122 3.54 34.83 3.96
C LYS A 122 3.27 36.32 3.78
#